data_AF-A0A3D5E0D9-F1
#
_entry.id   AF-A0A3D5E0D9-F1
#
_cell.length_a   1.000
_cell.length_b   1.000
_cell.length_c   1.000
_cell.angle_alpha   90.00
_cell.angle_beta   90.00
_cell.angle_gamma   90.00
#
_symmetry.space_group_name_H-M   'P 1'
#
loop_
_entity.id
_entity.type
_entity.pdbx_description
1 polymer ?
#
loop_
_entity_poly.entity_id
_entity_poly.type
_entity_poly.pdbx_seq_one_letter_code
_entity_poly.pdbx_strand_id
1 'polypeptide(L)'
;MPGLRGLAGWGSVPVRLADLEPCMDHHATPPAATGTGTARHPAGPLDALDAADAAFRLLTTGPRPLAVHASHLAAGLPDRPVPLDELRVLLLHPATSAAARNQVWAELVRRARTRGPAWVIGLTGIALPGLRRAVASLAAAYRGGTADLQSEVLTGFLAAVTAPQ
;
A
#
# COMPACT_ATOMS: atom_id res chain seq x y z
N MET A 1 7.45 -25.85 -25.50
CA MET A 1 7.84 -25.73 -24.08
C MET A 1 9.04 -24.82 -23.95
N PRO A 2 8.86 -23.52 -23.66
CA PRO A 2 9.94 -22.69 -23.14
C PRO A 2 9.62 -22.14 -21.75
N GLY A 3 10.59 -22.23 -20.85
CA GLY A 3 10.55 -21.68 -19.51
C GLY A 3 10.67 -20.16 -19.48
N LEU A 4 10.08 -19.56 -18.44
CA LEU A 4 10.17 -18.15 -18.12
C LEU A 4 10.56 -17.99 -16.65
N ARG A 5 11.72 -17.35 -16.43
CA ARG A 5 11.99 -16.20 -15.53
C ARG A 5 11.40 -16.31 -14.11
N GLY A 6 12.18 -16.30 -13.02
CA GLY A 6 13.28 -15.38 -12.72
C GLY A 6 12.75 -14.13 -11.99
N LEU A 7 13.18 -13.97 -10.73
CA LEU A 7 13.12 -12.78 -9.85
C LEU A 7 11.89 -12.62 -8.92
N ALA A 8 12.10 -12.91 -7.62
CA ALA A 8 12.05 -11.90 -6.54
C ALA A 8 12.09 -12.61 -5.18
N GLY A 9 13.29 -13.08 -4.79
CA GLY A 9 13.58 -13.41 -3.40
C GLY A 9 13.69 -12.10 -2.62
N TRP A 10 12.79 -11.88 -1.67
CA TRP A 10 12.91 -10.77 -0.73
C TRP A 10 13.95 -11.16 0.32
N GLY A 11 15.20 -10.87 -0.01
CA GLY A 11 16.37 -11.06 0.82
C GLY A 11 16.39 -10.06 1.98
N SER A 12 16.66 -10.61 3.16
CA SER A 12 17.01 -9.93 4.40
C SER A 12 18.24 -9.04 4.24
N VAL A 13 18.22 -7.83 4.80
CA VAL A 13 19.42 -7.04 5.10
C VAL A 13 19.25 -6.41 6.48
N PRO A 14 20.20 -6.59 7.42
CA PRO A 14 20.25 -5.83 8.66
C PRO A 14 21.09 -4.56 8.46
N VAL A 15 20.56 -3.39 8.83
CA VAL A 15 21.35 -2.16 8.97
C VAL A 15 21.64 -1.95 10.46
N ARG A 16 22.92 -1.77 10.79
CA ARG A 16 23.37 -1.28 12.10
C ARG A 16 23.60 0.22 12.06
N LEU A 17 23.24 0.84 13.17
CA LEU A 17 23.33 2.25 13.56
C LEU A 17 24.70 2.55 14.21
N ALA A 18 25.28 3.72 13.92
CA ALA A 18 26.41 4.45 14.56
C ALA A 18 27.33 5.04 13.46
N ASP A 19 27.71 6.32 13.35
CA ASP A 19 27.84 7.41 14.33
C ASP A 19 27.67 8.83 13.71
N LEU A 20 26.96 9.68 14.47
CA LEU A 20 27.13 11.12 14.82
C LEU A 20 27.77 12.16 13.84
N GLU A 21 26.93 13.13 13.40
CA GLU A 21 26.95 14.62 13.54
C GLU A 21 28.26 15.39 13.90
N PRO A 22 28.39 16.73 13.74
CA PRO A 22 27.62 17.76 12.98
C PRO A 22 28.52 18.80 12.22
N CYS A 23 27.94 19.70 11.41
CA CYS A 23 28.55 21.03 11.16
C CYS A 23 27.51 22.10 10.75
N MET A 24 27.31 23.10 11.62
CA MET A 24 26.77 24.44 11.33
C MET A 24 27.76 25.21 10.42
N ASP A 25 27.47 26.23 9.61
CA ASP A 25 26.36 27.18 9.41
C ASP A 25 26.00 27.17 7.90
N HIS A 26 25.12 27.97 7.26
CA HIS A 26 25.17 29.42 7.02
C HIS A 26 23.80 29.88 6.48
N HIS A 27 23.40 31.08 6.88
CA HIS A 27 22.24 31.82 6.37
C HIS A 27 22.29 31.99 4.84
N ALA A 28 21.18 31.66 4.17
CA ALA A 28 20.91 32.09 2.80
C ALA A 28 19.44 32.51 2.64
N THR A 29 19.24 33.76 2.26
CA THR A 29 17.97 34.42 1.94
C THR A 29 17.31 33.78 0.71
N PRO A 30 15.99 33.49 0.70
CA PRO A 30 15.33 32.95 -0.49
C PRO A 30 14.97 34.07 -1.50
N PRO A 31 15.19 33.87 -2.80
CA PRO A 31 14.61 34.72 -3.83
C PRO A 31 13.13 34.36 -4.05
N ALA A 32 12.33 35.39 -4.33
CA ALA A 32 10.96 35.26 -4.77
C ALA A 32 10.90 34.54 -6.13
N ALA A 33 10.50 33.27 -6.13
CA ALA A 33 10.18 32.51 -7.33
C ALA A 33 8.66 32.41 -7.45
N THR A 34 8.12 33.18 -8.38
CA THR A 34 6.75 33.04 -8.89
C THR A 34 6.66 31.75 -9.70
N GLY A 35 6.56 30.62 -9.00
CA GLY A 35 6.15 29.36 -9.57
C GLY A 35 4.63 29.26 -9.48
N THR A 36 3.96 29.13 -10.62
CA THR A 36 2.61 28.57 -10.71
C THR A 36 2.62 27.19 -10.08
N GLY A 37 2.39 27.16 -8.77
CA GLY A 37 2.30 25.95 -7.98
C GLY A 37 1.08 25.17 -8.41
N THR A 38 1.30 23.97 -8.93
CA THR A 38 0.36 22.86 -8.83
C THR A 38 -0.31 22.93 -7.47
N ALA A 39 -1.65 22.99 -7.47
CA ALA A 39 -2.46 23.16 -6.28
C ALA A 39 -1.96 22.24 -5.17
N ARG A 40 -1.31 22.83 -4.16
CA ARG A 40 -0.94 22.14 -2.94
C ARG A 40 -2.25 21.70 -2.31
N HIS A 41 -2.55 20.40 -2.37
CA HIS A 41 -3.72 19.87 -1.68
C HIS A 41 -3.55 20.25 -0.20
N PRO A 42 -4.52 20.95 0.41
CA PRO A 42 -4.45 21.20 1.84
C PRO A 42 -4.44 19.83 2.51
N ALA A 43 -3.34 19.51 3.19
CA ALA A 43 -3.23 18.32 4.01
C ALA A 43 -4.37 18.40 5.03
N GLY A 44 -5.39 17.55 4.87
CA GLY A 44 -6.26 17.22 5.98
C GLY A 44 -5.42 16.64 7.13
N PRO A 45 -5.98 16.46 8.33
CA PRO A 45 -5.22 15.99 9.50
C PRO A 45 -4.53 14.62 9.33
N LEU A 46 -4.81 13.89 8.25
CA LEU A 46 -4.21 12.60 7.91
C LEU A 46 -3.47 12.67 6.58
N ASP A 47 -2.35 11.98 6.51
CA ASP A 47 -1.69 11.73 5.24
C ASP A 47 -2.51 10.76 4.35
N ALA A 48 -2.17 10.64 3.07
CA ALA A 48 -2.97 9.89 2.11
C ALA A 48 -3.10 8.40 2.45
N LEU A 49 -2.05 7.78 3.00
CA LEU A 49 -2.09 6.35 3.37
C LEU A 49 -2.89 6.13 4.66
N ASP A 50 -2.82 7.07 5.60
CA ASP A 50 -3.60 7.02 6.83
C ASP A 50 -5.10 7.27 6.58
N ALA A 51 -5.44 8.16 5.65
CA ALA A 51 -6.82 8.32 5.18
C ALA A 51 -7.36 7.01 4.56
N ALA A 52 -6.54 6.30 3.77
CA ALA A 52 -6.92 5.02 3.20
C ALA A 52 -7.07 3.91 4.27
N ASP A 53 -6.20 3.88 5.29
CA ASP A 53 -6.30 2.93 6.40
C ASP A 53 -7.54 3.20 7.25
N ALA A 54 -7.86 4.47 7.50
CA ALA A 54 -9.08 4.85 8.21
C ALA A 54 -10.34 4.39 7.44
N ALA A 55 -10.40 4.63 6.14
CA ALA A 55 -11.51 4.17 5.30
C ALA A 55 -11.61 2.63 5.26
N PHE A 56 -10.47 1.93 5.17
CA PHE A 56 -10.42 0.47 5.24
C PHE A 56 -10.97 -0.04 6.57
N ARG A 57 -10.56 0.54 7.70
CA ARG A 57 -11.05 0.16 9.03
C ARG A 57 -12.56 0.33 9.13
N LEU A 58 -13.11 1.44 8.65
CA LEU A 58 -14.57 1.66 8.65
C LEU A 58 -15.33 0.57 7.86
N LEU A 59 -14.75 0.05 6.78
CA LEU A 59 -15.34 -1.03 5.98
C LEU A 59 -15.26 -2.41 6.63
N THR A 60 -14.27 -2.64 7.50
CA THR A 60 -14.01 -3.98 8.06
C THR A 60 -14.44 -4.12 9.52
N THR A 61 -14.70 -3.03 10.25
CA THR A 61 -15.15 -3.09 11.65
C THR A 61 -16.65 -2.87 11.84
N GLY A 62 -17.39 -2.59 10.76
CA GLY A 62 -18.84 -2.40 10.79
C GLY A 62 -19.66 -3.69 10.96
N PRO A 63 -20.99 -3.60 11.15
CA PRO A 63 -21.87 -4.76 11.40
C PRO A 63 -21.98 -5.73 10.21
N ARG A 64 -21.55 -5.31 9.03
CA ARG A 64 -21.46 -6.13 7.82
C ARG A 64 -20.09 -5.90 7.17
N PRO A 65 -19.02 -6.48 7.75
CA PRO A 65 -17.67 -6.21 7.28
C PRO A 65 -17.50 -6.72 5.86
N LEU A 66 -16.71 -6.00 5.06
CA LEU A 66 -16.34 -6.49 3.73
C LEU A 66 -15.52 -7.78 3.88
N ALA A 67 -15.99 -8.88 3.29
CA ALA A 67 -15.45 -10.22 3.56
C ALA A 67 -15.36 -11.10 2.29
N VAL A 68 -14.48 -12.11 2.34
CA VAL A 68 -14.23 -13.09 1.27
C VAL A 68 -14.30 -14.53 1.81
N HIS A 69 -14.83 -15.46 1.02
CA HIS A 69 -14.69 -16.89 1.31
C HIS A 69 -13.36 -17.37 0.72
N ALA A 70 -12.30 -17.25 1.50
CA ALA A 70 -10.93 -17.45 1.03
C ALA A 70 -10.61 -18.94 0.77
N SER A 71 -11.29 -19.87 1.46
CA SER A 71 -11.20 -21.32 1.24
C SER A 71 -11.52 -21.74 -0.20
N HIS A 72 -12.40 -21.00 -0.89
CA HIS A 72 -12.76 -21.27 -2.28
C HIS A 72 -11.63 -20.92 -3.27
N LEU A 73 -10.64 -20.16 -2.83
CA LEU A 73 -9.54 -19.69 -3.66
C LEU A 73 -8.28 -20.53 -3.48
N ALA A 74 -7.97 -20.91 -2.23
CA ALA A 74 -6.78 -21.67 -1.89
C ALA A 74 -6.99 -22.56 -0.67
N ALA A 75 -6.34 -23.72 -0.67
CA ALA A 75 -6.29 -24.62 0.49
C ALA A 75 -5.55 -23.98 1.67
N GLY A 76 -5.94 -24.36 2.90
CA GLY A 76 -5.32 -23.86 4.13
C GLY A 76 -5.84 -22.49 4.60
N LEU A 77 -6.81 -21.92 3.89
CA LEU A 77 -7.52 -20.71 4.31
C LEU A 77 -8.83 -21.06 5.02
N PRO A 78 -9.32 -20.20 5.94
CA PRO A 78 -10.52 -20.50 6.71
C PRO A 78 -11.75 -20.73 5.84
N ASP A 79 -12.53 -21.77 6.16
CA ASP A 79 -13.78 -22.09 5.47
C ASP A 79 -14.97 -21.34 6.05
N ARG A 80 -14.89 -20.01 5.98
CA ARG A 80 -15.93 -19.07 6.39
C ARG A 80 -15.74 -17.73 5.66
N PRO A 81 -16.72 -16.82 5.67
CA PRO A 81 -16.46 -15.43 5.30
C PRO A 81 -15.39 -14.82 6.23
N VAL A 82 -14.27 -14.39 5.65
CA VAL A 82 -13.15 -13.74 6.35
C VAL A 82 -13.20 -12.23 6.06
N PRO A 83 -13.40 -11.38 7.08
CA PRO A 83 -13.26 -9.94 6.97
C PRO A 83 -11.90 -9.52 6.40
N LEU A 84 -11.83 -8.44 5.62
CA LEU A 84 -10.57 -8.08 4.94
C LEU A 84 -9.44 -7.69 5.90
N ASP A 85 -9.73 -7.17 7.09
CA ASP A 85 -8.72 -6.88 8.11
C ASP A 85 -8.09 -8.15 8.68
N GLU A 86 -8.90 -9.17 8.96
CA GLU A 86 -8.41 -10.52 9.30
C GLU A 86 -7.62 -11.12 8.13
N LEU A 87 -8.14 -11.00 6.90
CA LEU A 87 -7.46 -11.48 5.70
C LEU A 87 -6.08 -10.85 5.53
N ARG A 88 -5.93 -9.55 5.83
CA ARG A 88 -4.62 -8.86 5.80
C ARG A 88 -3.61 -9.56 6.70
N VAL A 89 -4.03 -9.91 7.91
CA VAL A 89 -3.17 -10.61 8.88
C VAL A 89 -2.79 -11.99 8.37
N LEU A 90 -3.76 -12.75 7.83
CA LEU A 90 -3.51 -14.06 7.25
C LEU A 90 -2.49 -13.98 6.11
N LEU A 91 -2.68 -13.07 5.14
CA LEU A 91 -1.77 -12.93 3.99
C LEU A 91 -0.35 -12.51 4.37
N LEU A 92 -0.17 -11.83 5.50
CA LEU A 92 1.15 -11.46 6.03
C LEU A 92 1.80 -12.61 6.81
N HIS A 93 1.05 -13.63 7.21
CA HIS A 93 1.57 -14.73 8.01
C HIS A 93 2.51 -15.62 7.17
N PRO A 94 3.69 -16.02 7.67
CA PRO A 94 4.64 -16.86 6.93
C PRO A 94 4.08 -18.22 6.49
N ALA A 95 3.08 -18.74 7.19
CA ALA A 95 2.43 -20.00 6.85
C ALA A 95 1.54 -19.91 5.59
N THR A 96 1.16 -18.71 5.14
CA THR A 96 0.36 -18.57 3.94
C THR A 96 1.24 -18.65 2.70
N SER A 97 1.00 -19.68 1.88
CA SER A 97 1.81 -19.96 0.69
C SER A 97 1.74 -18.82 -0.34
N ALA A 98 2.80 -18.65 -1.12
CA ALA A 98 2.84 -17.66 -2.19
C ALA A 98 1.71 -17.87 -3.22
N ALA A 99 1.39 -19.13 -3.54
CA ALA A 99 0.29 -19.47 -4.44
C ALA A 99 -1.06 -18.99 -3.89
N ALA A 100 -1.33 -19.23 -2.60
CA ALA A 100 -2.55 -18.76 -1.95
C ALA A 100 -2.64 -17.24 -1.93
N ARG A 101 -1.53 -16.53 -1.62
CA ARG A 101 -1.48 -15.06 -1.68
C ARG A 101 -1.81 -14.54 -3.07
N ASN A 102 -1.25 -15.15 -4.11
CA ASN A 102 -1.47 -14.73 -5.50
C ASN A 102 -2.93 -14.94 -5.92
N GLN A 103 -3.54 -16.07 -5.55
CA GLN A 103 -4.96 -16.36 -5.85
C GLN A 103 -5.90 -15.38 -5.15
N VAL A 104 -5.65 -15.11 -3.86
CA VAL A 104 -6.43 -14.12 -3.10
C VAL A 104 -6.26 -12.73 -3.69
N TRP A 105 -5.02 -12.33 -4.02
CA TRP A 105 -4.75 -11.04 -4.64
C TRP A 105 -5.47 -10.87 -5.98
N ALA A 106 -5.41 -11.88 -6.86
CA ALA A 106 -6.10 -11.86 -8.15
C ALA A 106 -7.62 -11.69 -7.98
N GLU A 107 -8.22 -12.39 -7.02
CA GLU A 107 -9.65 -12.26 -6.72
C GLU A 107 -9.99 -10.86 -6.17
N LEU A 108 -9.16 -10.29 -5.28
CA LEU A 108 -9.39 -8.94 -4.76
C LEU A 108 -9.30 -7.89 -5.87
N VAL A 109 -8.34 -8.00 -6.79
CA VAL A 109 -8.25 -7.13 -7.98
C VAL A 109 -9.50 -7.27 -8.85
N ARG A 110 -9.94 -8.52 -9.11
CA ARG A 110 -11.17 -8.76 -9.88
C ARG A 110 -12.38 -8.11 -9.21
N ARG A 111 -12.52 -8.21 -7.89
CA ARG A 111 -13.63 -7.57 -7.14
C ARG A 111 -13.52 -6.06 -7.12
N ALA A 112 -12.33 -5.49 -6.94
CA ALA A 112 -12.10 -4.05 -7.00
C ALA A 112 -12.59 -3.45 -8.33
N ARG A 113 -12.39 -4.17 -9.43
CA ARG A 113 -12.84 -3.75 -10.77
C ARG A 113 -14.32 -3.97 -11.05
N THR A 114 -14.95 -4.97 -10.41
CA THR A 114 -16.31 -5.43 -10.80
C THR A 114 -17.40 -5.14 -9.77
N ARG A 115 -17.04 -4.82 -8.53
CA ARG A 115 -18.00 -4.72 -7.40
C ARG A 115 -18.02 -3.36 -6.70
N GLY A 116 -17.37 -2.35 -7.29
CA GLY A 116 -17.48 -0.95 -6.89
C GLY A 116 -16.45 -0.49 -5.84
N PRO A 117 -16.58 0.78 -5.38
CA PRO A 117 -15.53 1.50 -4.65
C PRO A 117 -15.11 0.85 -3.32
N ALA A 118 -16.03 0.20 -2.60
CA ALA A 118 -15.71 -0.47 -1.34
C ALA A 118 -14.64 -1.56 -1.53
N TRP A 119 -14.65 -2.26 -2.67
CA TRP A 119 -13.64 -3.28 -2.98
C TRP A 119 -12.30 -2.67 -3.40
N VAL A 120 -12.30 -1.46 -3.97
CA VAL A 120 -11.06 -0.71 -4.23
C VAL A 120 -10.41 -0.32 -2.90
N ILE A 121 -11.17 0.29 -1.98
CA ILE A 121 -10.66 0.64 -0.64
C ILE A 121 -10.21 -0.62 0.12
N GLY A 122 -10.99 -1.70 0.03
CA GLY A 122 -10.66 -3.00 0.59
C GLY A 122 -9.30 -3.51 0.13
N LEU A 123 -9.06 -3.54 -1.18
CA LEU A 123 -7.79 -3.94 -1.77
C LEU A 123 -6.65 -2.99 -1.39
N THR A 124 -6.90 -1.67 -1.38
CA THR A 124 -5.91 -0.68 -0.91
C THR A 124 -5.49 -0.97 0.52
N GLY A 125 -6.43 -1.27 1.42
CA GLY A 125 -6.14 -1.59 2.81
C GLY A 125 -5.30 -2.86 3.01
N ILE A 126 -5.51 -3.88 2.16
CA ILE A 126 -4.65 -5.07 2.08
C ILE A 126 -3.23 -4.70 1.62
N ALA A 127 -3.12 -3.78 0.67
CA ALA A 127 -1.84 -3.36 0.08
C ALA A 127 -1.02 -2.40 0.97
N LEU A 128 -1.66 -1.71 1.92
CA LEU A 128 -1.03 -0.68 2.76
C LEU A 128 0.33 -1.05 3.39
N PRO A 129 0.54 -2.26 3.95
CA PRO A 129 1.86 -2.63 4.47
C PRO A 129 2.96 -2.59 3.41
N GLY A 130 2.65 -2.98 2.17
CA GLY A 130 3.57 -2.88 1.03
C GLY A 130 3.76 -1.45 0.57
N LEU A 131 2.68 -0.66 0.47
CA LEU A 131 2.74 0.74 0.07
C LEU A 131 3.58 1.58 1.05
N ARG A 132 3.41 1.37 2.36
CA ARG A 132 4.20 2.05 3.40
C ARG A 132 5.70 1.71 3.27
N ARG A 133 6.04 0.45 2.97
CA ARG A 133 7.43 0.05 2.68
C ARG A 133 7.96 0.71 1.40
N ALA A 134 7.16 0.79 0.35
CA ALA A 134 7.55 1.46 -0.89
C ALA A 134 7.84 2.95 -0.66
N VAL A 135 6.95 3.66 0.05
CA VAL A 135 7.18 5.05 0.45
C VAL A 135 8.48 5.20 1.24
N ALA A 136 8.70 4.35 2.26
CA ALA A 136 9.93 4.39 3.05
C ALA A 136 11.19 4.18 2.19
N SER A 137 11.15 3.26 1.23
CA SER A 137 12.29 3.03 0.31
C SER A 137 12.55 4.18 -0.66
N LEU A 138 11.51 4.93 -1.04
CA LEU A 138 11.61 6.04 -1.99
C LEU A 138 11.94 7.37 -1.30
N ALA A 139 11.62 7.51 -0.01
CA ALA A 139 11.78 8.73 0.75
C ALA A 139 13.21 9.29 0.72
N ALA A 140 14.24 8.41 0.74
CA ALA A 140 15.64 8.83 0.72
C ALA A 140 16.06 9.54 -0.58
N ALA A 141 15.40 9.24 -1.70
CA ALA A 141 15.70 9.82 -3.01
C ALA A 141 14.69 10.92 -3.44
N TYR A 142 13.62 11.10 -2.67
CA TYR A 142 12.54 12.02 -3.01
C TYR A 142 12.82 13.43 -2.50
N ARG A 143 12.83 14.41 -3.41
CA ARG A 143 13.13 15.82 -3.08
C ARG A 143 11.90 16.65 -2.65
N GLY A 144 10.70 16.06 -2.67
CA GLY A 144 9.45 16.69 -2.24
C GLY A 144 9.03 16.29 -0.82
N GLY A 145 7.82 16.69 -0.42
CA GLY A 145 7.27 16.33 0.90
C GLY A 145 6.79 14.87 0.97
N THR A 146 6.94 14.22 2.13
CA THR A 146 6.49 12.82 2.33
C THR A 146 5.00 12.64 2.06
N ALA A 147 4.16 13.62 2.37
CA ALA A 147 2.73 13.59 2.08
C ALA A 147 2.42 13.57 0.57
N ASP A 148 3.21 14.30 -0.22
CA ASP A 148 3.10 14.28 -1.69
C ASP A 148 3.53 12.91 -2.22
N LEU A 149 4.64 12.36 -1.72
CA LEU A 149 5.10 11.01 -2.08
C LEU A 149 4.05 9.93 -1.76
N GLN A 150 3.41 10.00 -0.58
CA GLN A 150 2.34 9.09 -0.20
C GLN A 150 1.13 9.21 -1.12
N SER A 151 0.77 10.44 -1.50
CA SER A 151 -0.32 10.72 -2.44
C SER A 151 -0.02 10.17 -3.84
N GLU A 152 1.20 10.35 -4.33
CA GLU A 152 1.65 9.82 -5.62
C GLU A 152 1.69 8.28 -5.64
N VAL A 153 2.24 7.67 -4.58
CA VAL A 153 2.25 6.20 -4.45
C VAL A 153 0.84 5.62 -4.41
N LEU A 154 -0.05 6.24 -3.64
CA LEU A 154 -1.45 5.82 -3.56
C LEU A 154 -2.17 6.03 -4.91
N THR A 155 -1.95 7.18 -5.56
CA THR A 155 -2.56 7.49 -6.86
C THR A 155 -2.10 6.50 -7.93
N GLY A 156 -0.80 6.21 -8.00
CA GLY A 156 -0.24 5.21 -8.92
C GLY A 156 -0.79 3.81 -8.66
N PHE A 157 -0.94 3.41 -7.40
CA PHE A 157 -1.56 2.14 -7.03
C PHE A 157 -3.03 2.08 -7.50
N LEU A 158 -3.82 3.10 -7.21
CA LEU A 158 -5.24 3.16 -7.60
C LEU A 158 -5.39 3.10 -9.12
N ALA A 159 -4.60 3.88 -9.85
CA ALA A 159 -4.60 3.87 -11.31
C ALA A 159 -4.32 2.48 -11.89
N ALA A 160 -3.32 1.76 -11.34
CA ALA A 160 -2.99 0.41 -11.77
C ALA A 160 -4.10 -0.61 -11.47
N VAL A 161 -4.75 -0.48 -10.30
CA VAL A 161 -5.85 -1.36 -9.90
C VAL A 161 -7.08 -1.14 -10.77
N THR A 162 -7.40 0.11 -11.11
CA THR A 162 -8.61 0.44 -11.87
C THR A 162 -8.43 0.42 -13.38
N ALA A 163 -7.21 0.22 -13.88
CA ALA A 163 -6.93 0.14 -15.31
C ALA A 163 -7.74 -1.00 -15.97
N PRO A 164 -8.44 -0.72 -17.10
CA PRO A 164 -9.07 -1.76 -17.90
C PRO A 164 -7.99 -2.68 -18.49
N GLN A 165 -8.31 -3.98 -18.61
CA GLN A 165 -7.44 -4.99 -19.25
C GLN A 165 -7.72 -5.05 -20.76
#